data_AF-A0A1M6IS32-F1
#
_entry.id   AF-A0A1M6IS32-F1
#
_cell.length_a   1.000
_cell.length_b   1.000
_cell.length_c   1.000
_cell.angle_alpha   90.00
_cell.angle_beta   90.00
_cell.angle_gamma   90.00
#
_symmetry.space_group_name_H-M   'P 1'
#
loop_
_entity.id
_entity.type
_entity.pdbx_description
1 polymer ?
#
loop_
_entity_poly.entity_id
_entity_poly.type
_entity_poly.pdbx_seq_one_letter_code
_entity_poly.pdbx_strand_id
1 'polypeptide(L)'
;MALVDCKEPVFDRQVDKILGMLEDGTDRVEIAEKLGYKNPMSLDNYMRWRNFSWDSRQRNFVPATERYSGRGRDNLMQLHGTSKAALIISLFSQGESDAKDIARQVGFDTHTELASYMKRKGYEWDSLKGNYIKTSGDKIQQSGGHAHLDENASMAVMLENILPLLKNLQNTDQQPSISEEKQSLPRYQVKVNGSPCVP
;
A
#
# COMPACT_ATOMS: atom_id res chain seq x y z
N MET A 1 20.43 8.40 16.01
CA MET A 1 20.23 7.53 14.83
C MET A 1 21.26 7.96 13.81
N ALA A 2 22.16 7.06 13.39
CA ALA A 2 23.10 7.37 12.31
C ALA A 2 22.30 7.46 11.00
N LEU A 3 22.44 8.57 10.28
CA LEU A 3 21.95 8.67 8.91
C LEU A 3 22.69 7.58 8.12
N VAL A 4 21.95 6.57 7.66
CA VAL A 4 22.52 5.55 6.78
C VAL A 4 22.88 6.28 5.50
N ASP A 5 24.18 6.45 5.25
CA ASP A 5 24.66 7.06 4.01
C ASP A 5 24.12 6.25 2.83
N CYS A 6 23.16 6.83 2.11
CA CYS A 6 22.55 6.25 0.91
C CYS A 6 23.58 6.27 -0.21
N LYS A 7 24.50 5.31 -0.18
CA LYS A 7 25.54 5.14 -1.20
C LYS A 7 25.00 4.33 -2.37
N GLU A 8 25.20 4.83 -3.58
CA GLU A 8 24.70 4.21 -4.82
C GLU A 8 25.27 2.79 -5.01
N PRO A 9 24.49 1.84 -5.54
CA PRO A 9 24.98 0.50 -5.86
C PRO A 9 26.07 0.57 -6.92
N VAL A 10 27.17 -0.15 -6.70
CA VAL A 10 28.32 -0.18 -7.62
C VAL A 10 28.28 -1.48 -8.41
N PHE A 11 28.05 -1.38 -9.71
CA PHE A 11 28.01 -2.53 -10.63
C PHE A 11 29.42 -2.81 -11.19
N ASP A 12 30.04 -3.87 -10.66
CA ASP A 12 31.29 -4.42 -11.19
C ASP A 12 30.98 -5.65 -12.06
N ARG A 13 31.89 -6.02 -12.98
CA ARG A 13 31.77 -7.25 -13.79
C ARG A 13 31.46 -8.51 -12.97
N GLN A 14 32.00 -8.59 -11.76
CA GLN A 14 31.76 -9.71 -10.85
C GLN A 14 30.36 -9.66 -10.24
N VAL A 15 29.85 -8.47 -9.91
CA VAL A 15 28.48 -8.27 -9.43
C VAL A 15 27.49 -8.71 -10.49
N ASP A 16 27.68 -8.27 -11.74
CA ASP A 16 26.80 -8.66 -12.86
C ASP A 16 26.81 -10.18 -13.07
N LYS A 17 27.98 -10.81 -12.95
CA LYS A 17 28.12 -12.26 -13.04
C LYS A 17 27.39 -12.99 -11.92
N ILE A 18 27.43 -12.47 -10.69
CA ILE A 18 26.69 -13.03 -9.55
C ILE A 18 25.19 -12.88 -9.79
N LEU A 19 24.73 -11.69 -10.17
CA LEU A 19 23.31 -11.42 -10.43
C LEU A 19 22.77 -12.32 -11.56
N GLY A 20 23.51 -12.48 -12.66
CA GLY A 20 23.13 -13.41 -13.74
C GLY A 20 23.01 -14.87 -13.28
N MET A 21 23.96 -15.35 -12.47
CA MET A 21 23.86 -16.71 -11.90
C MET A 21 22.66 -16.88 -10.96
N LEU A 22 22.28 -15.82 -10.24
CA LEU A 22 21.07 -15.83 -9.42
C LEU A 22 19.79 -15.83 -10.26
N GLU A 23 19.77 -15.11 -11.39
CA GLU A 23 18.66 -15.15 -12.36
C GLU A 23 18.49 -16.53 -12.98
N ASP A 24 19.60 -17.25 -13.23
CA ASP A 24 19.61 -18.65 -13.67
C ASP A 24 19.10 -19.63 -12.59
N GLY A 25 18.83 -19.16 -11.36
CA GLY A 25 18.30 -19.95 -10.26
C GLY A 25 19.33 -20.77 -9.49
N THR A 26 20.64 -20.48 -9.66
CA THR A 26 21.67 -21.16 -8.87
C THR A 26 21.69 -20.66 -7.43
N ASP A 27 21.94 -21.57 -6.48
CA ASP A 27 21.95 -21.17 -5.08
C ASP A 27 23.20 -20.38 -4.73
N ARG A 28 23.06 -19.45 -3.79
CA ARG A 28 24.15 -18.60 -3.28
C ARG A 28 25.40 -19.40 -2.88
N VAL A 29 25.23 -20.59 -2.29
CA VAL A 29 26.36 -21.45 -1.89
C VAL A 29 27.09 -21.98 -3.12
N GLU A 30 26.36 -22.44 -4.14
CA GLU A 30 26.94 -22.92 -5.39
C GLU A 30 27.66 -21.81 -6.17
N ILE A 31 27.10 -20.59 -6.16
CA ILE A 31 27.74 -19.42 -6.77
C ILE A 31 29.07 -19.11 -6.07
N ALA A 32 29.11 -19.20 -4.74
CA ALA A 32 30.33 -18.98 -3.98
C ALA A 32 31.41 -20.01 -4.36
N GLU A 33 31.04 -21.28 -4.49
CA GLU A 33 31.95 -22.35 -4.91
C GLU A 33 32.45 -22.16 -6.35
N LYS A 34 31.55 -21.88 -7.30
CA LYS A 34 31.90 -21.64 -8.72
C LYS A 34 32.84 -20.46 -8.92
N LEU A 35 32.73 -19.44 -8.08
CA LEU A 35 33.59 -18.26 -8.11
C LEU A 35 34.88 -18.41 -7.28
N GLY A 36 35.06 -19.55 -6.61
CA GLY A 36 36.26 -19.85 -5.83
C GLY A 36 36.31 -19.16 -4.46
N TYR A 37 35.18 -18.72 -3.92
CA TYR A 37 35.11 -18.20 -2.56
C TYR A 37 35.15 -19.34 -1.54
N LYS A 38 35.97 -19.18 -0.50
CA LYS A 38 36.12 -20.17 0.58
C LYS A 38 34.85 -20.37 1.42
N ASN A 39 34.01 -19.34 1.51
CA ASN A 39 32.78 -19.35 2.30
C ASN A 39 31.74 -18.46 1.61
N PRO A 40 30.45 -18.84 1.55
CA PRO A 40 29.37 -17.95 1.07
C PRO A 40 29.34 -16.60 1.79
N MET A 41 29.81 -16.52 3.03
CA MET A 41 29.95 -15.24 3.75
C MET A 41 30.90 -14.26 3.05
N SER A 42 31.94 -14.76 2.36
CA SER A 42 32.88 -13.93 1.61
C SER A 42 32.22 -13.31 0.37
N LEU A 43 31.32 -14.04 -0.28
CA LEU A 43 30.48 -13.54 -1.37
C LEU A 43 29.54 -12.43 -0.86
N ASP A 44 28.87 -12.67 0.27
CA ASP A 44 27.97 -11.68 0.89
C ASP A 44 28.74 -10.41 1.28
N ASN A 45 29.94 -10.53 1.84
CA ASN A 45 30.78 -9.38 2.17
C ASN A 45 31.22 -8.60 0.93
N TYR A 46 31.57 -9.31 -0.15
CA TYR A 46 31.92 -8.68 -1.41
C TYR A 46 30.76 -7.83 -1.95
N MET A 47 29.55 -8.39 -1.98
CA MET A 47 28.34 -7.68 -2.38
C MET A 47 28.01 -6.50 -1.46
N ARG A 48 28.20 -6.66 -0.14
CA ARG A 48 28.01 -5.57 0.84
C ARG A 48 28.94 -4.40 0.61
N TRP A 49 30.20 -4.64 0.25
CA TRP A 49 31.14 -3.57 -0.10
C TRP A 49 30.77 -2.84 -1.39
N ARG A 50 29.85 -3.38 -2.18
CA ARG A 50 29.26 -2.75 -3.38
C ARG A 50 27.86 -2.20 -3.15
N ASN A 51 27.48 -2.05 -1.88
CA ASN A 51 26.18 -1.54 -1.45
C ASN A 51 25.03 -2.44 -1.94
N PHE A 52 25.22 -3.76 -1.96
CA PHE A 52 24.15 -4.74 -2.09
C PHE A 52 23.89 -5.45 -0.75
N SER A 53 22.66 -5.90 -0.56
CA SER A 53 22.24 -6.66 0.61
C SER A 53 21.46 -7.89 0.20
N TRP A 54 21.68 -8.99 0.91
CA TRP A 54 20.96 -10.23 0.68
C TRP A 54 19.52 -10.12 1.19
N ASP A 55 18.53 -10.32 0.33
CA ASP A 55 17.14 -10.53 0.75
C ASP A 55 16.85 -12.03 0.86
N SER A 56 16.65 -12.51 2.10
CA SER A 56 16.33 -13.91 2.35
C SER A 56 14.95 -14.31 1.84
N ARG A 57 14.01 -13.36 1.66
CA ARG A 57 12.66 -13.65 1.17
C ARG A 57 12.67 -13.94 -0.33
N GLN A 58 13.38 -13.11 -1.08
CA GLN A 58 13.49 -13.24 -2.54
C GLN A 58 14.67 -14.13 -2.95
N ARG A 59 15.52 -14.53 -2.00
CA ARG A 59 16.80 -15.23 -2.23
C ARG A 59 17.65 -14.51 -3.29
N ASN A 60 17.63 -13.17 -3.28
CA ASN A 60 18.31 -12.33 -4.25
C ASN A 60 19.07 -11.18 -3.58
N PHE A 61 20.05 -10.61 -4.27
CA PHE A 61 20.74 -9.39 -3.85
C PHE A 61 19.99 -8.17 -4.35
N VAL A 62 19.61 -7.29 -3.41
CA VAL A 62 18.99 -5.99 -3.69
C VAL A 62 19.93 -4.87 -3.29
N PRO A 63 19.92 -3.72 -3.98
CA PRO A 63 20.64 -2.54 -3.54
C PRO A 63 20.36 -2.24 -2.06
N ALA A 64 21.40 -1.97 -1.28
CA ALA A 64 21.29 -1.64 0.14
C ALA A 64 20.44 -0.38 0.35
N THR A 65 20.44 0.53 -0.64
CA THR A 65 19.49 1.63 -0.70
C THR A 65 18.06 1.12 -0.71
N GLU A 66 17.67 0.10 -1.46
CA GLU A 66 16.28 -0.39 -1.45
C GLU A 66 15.92 -1.12 -0.15
N ARG A 67 16.91 -1.76 0.48
CA ARG A 67 16.70 -2.43 1.77
C ARG A 67 16.40 -1.47 2.93
N TYR A 68 17.02 -0.28 2.92
CA TYR A 68 16.92 0.71 4.01
C TYR A 68 16.19 2.00 3.63
N SER A 69 16.18 2.36 2.35
CA SER A 69 15.34 3.45 1.88
C SER A 69 13.91 2.96 1.97
N GLY A 70 13.08 3.78 2.60
CA GLY A 70 11.66 3.66 2.41
C GLY A 70 11.21 3.83 0.96
N ARG A 71 12.04 3.73 -0.09
CA ARG A 71 11.57 3.88 -1.48
C ARG A 71 10.60 2.78 -1.89
N GLY A 72 10.75 1.54 -1.42
CA GLY A 72 9.67 0.54 -1.55
C GLY A 72 8.36 0.99 -0.87
N ARG A 73 8.46 1.84 0.16
CA ARG A 73 7.34 2.42 0.93
C ARG A 73 6.73 3.66 0.26
N ASP A 74 7.57 4.51 -0.34
CA ASP A 74 7.14 5.67 -1.14
C ASP A 74 6.44 5.19 -2.41
N ASN A 75 6.96 4.12 -3.04
CA ASN A 75 6.29 3.46 -4.14
C ASN A 75 4.92 2.89 -3.70
N LEU A 76 4.74 2.35 -2.49
CA LEU A 76 3.43 1.88 -2.02
C LEU A 76 2.44 3.05 -1.83
N MET A 77 2.88 4.19 -1.28
CA MET A 77 2.04 5.40 -1.19
C MET A 77 1.75 6.01 -2.56
N GLN A 78 2.71 6.00 -3.50
CA GLN A 78 2.52 6.48 -4.87
C GLN A 78 1.69 5.53 -5.75
N LEU A 79 1.82 4.20 -5.57
CA LEU A 79 1.05 3.19 -6.32
C LEU A 79 -0.44 3.29 -6.02
N HIS A 80 -0.76 3.47 -4.73
CA HIS A 80 -2.14 3.52 -4.28
C HIS A 80 -2.73 4.94 -4.37
N GLY A 81 -1.91 5.99 -4.47
CA GLY A 81 -2.37 7.39 -4.46
C GLY A 81 -3.18 7.75 -3.20
N THR A 82 -3.12 6.91 -2.16
CA THR A 82 -3.95 7.01 -0.96
C THR A 82 -3.16 7.59 0.21
N SER A 83 -3.87 8.22 1.15
CA SER A 83 -3.27 8.66 2.40
C SER A 83 -2.67 7.47 3.18
N LYS A 84 -1.61 7.70 3.95
CA LYS A 84 -0.97 6.65 4.78
C LYS A 84 -1.97 5.90 5.68
N ALA A 85 -3.03 6.55 6.15
CA ALA A 85 -4.09 5.91 6.94
C ALA A 85 -4.96 4.96 6.10
N ALA A 86 -5.34 5.36 4.88
CA ALA A 86 -6.12 4.53 3.97
C ALA A 86 -5.33 3.28 3.53
N LEU A 87 -4.02 3.42 3.34
CA LEU A 87 -3.13 2.30 3.05
C LEU A 87 -3.09 1.28 4.20
N ILE A 88 -2.98 1.74 5.44
CA ILE A 88 -3.03 0.85 6.62
C ILE A 88 -4.36 0.08 6.64
N ILE A 89 -5.48 0.76 6.41
CA ILE A 89 -6.82 0.14 6.38
C ILE A 89 -6.89 -0.92 5.28
N SER A 90 -6.38 -0.64 4.08
CA SER A 90 -6.37 -1.62 2.98
C SER A 90 -5.51 -2.85 3.29
N LEU A 91 -4.38 -2.67 3.98
CA LEU A 91 -3.51 -3.79 4.37
C LEU A 91 -4.19 -4.70 5.39
N PHE A 92 -4.90 -4.13 6.37
CA PHE A 92 -5.69 -4.93 7.31
C PHE A 92 -6.89 -5.60 6.63
N SER A 93 -7.52 -4.95 5.64
CA SER A 93 -8.61 -5.57 4.85
C SER A 93 -8.16 -6.78 4.03
N GLN A 94 -6.89 -6.85 3.64
CA GLN A 94 -6.34 -8.00 2.92
C GLN A 94 -6.13 -9.22 3.83
N GLY A 95 -6.13 -9.04 5.16
CA GLY A 95 -6.22 -10.14 6.12
C GLY A 95 -4.96 -11.01 6.30
N GLU A 96 -3.89 -10.77 5.53
CA GLU A 96 -2.71 -11.65 5.51
C GLU A 96 -1.53 -11.19 6.38
N SER A 97 -1.66 -10.12 7.16
CA SER A 97 -0.50 -9.51 7.83
C SER A 97 -0.73 -9.15 9.30
N ASP A 98 0.22 -9.56 10.15
CA ASP A 98 0.28 -9.16 11.55
C ASP A 98 0.49 -7.64 11.66
N ALA A 99 -0.07 -7.00 12.69
CA ALA A 99 0.02 -5.55 12.90
C ALA A 99 1.48 -5.06 12.98
N LYS A 100 2.40 -5.91 13.44
CA LYS A 100 3.84 -5.63 13.47
C LYS A 100 4.45 -5.55 12.08
N ASP A 101 4.04 -6.45 11.18
CA ASP A 101 4.57 -6.49 9.82
C ASP A 101 3.99 -5.34 8.99
N ILE A 102 2.70 -5.02 9.18
CA ILE A 102 2.08 -3.82 8.60
C ILE A 102 2.80 -2.56 9.08
N ALA A 103 3.09 -2.45 10.38
CA ALA A 103 3.82 -1.30 10.92
C ALA A 103 5.18 -1.12 10.23
N ARG A 104 5.96 -2.20 10.11
CA ARG A 104 7.25 -2.18 9.40
C ARG A 104 7.09 -1.85 7.92
N GLN A 105 6.08 -2.39 7.26
CA GLN A 105 5.80 -2.15 5.84
C GLN A 105 5.49 -0.68 5.58
N VAL A 106 4.67 -0.05 6.42
CA VAL A 106 4.28 1.37 6.30
C VAL A 106 5.36 2.33 6.84
N GLY A 107 6.38 1.81 7.52
CA GLY A 107 7.55 2.57 7.99
C GLY A 107 7.42 3.13 9.40
N PHE A 108 6.63 2.49 10.26
CA PHE A 108 6.64 2.74 11.70
C PHE A 108 7.64 1.82 12.38
N ASP A 109 8.22 2.30 13.48
CA ASP A 109 9.18 1.51 14.26
C ASP A 109 8.46 0.40 15.05
N THR A 110 7.24 0.69 15.51
CA THR A 110 6.44 -0.25 16.31
C THR A 110 4.95 -0.14 15.99
N HIS A 111 4.21 -1.25 16.11
CA HIS A 111 2.75 -1.27 15.96
C HIS A 111 2.02 -0.28 16.90
N THR A 112 2.57 0.00 18.08
CA THR A 112 2.08 1.05 19.01
C THR A 112 2.15 2.45 18.40
N GLU A 113 3.21 2.74 17.64
CA GLU A 113 3.36 4.00 16.93
C GLU A 113 2.33 4.12 15.80
N LEU A 114 2.11 3.03 15.06
CA LEU A 114 1.04 2.93 14.06
C LEU A 114 -0.34 3.20 14.68
N ALA A 115 -0.66 2.56 15.81
CA ALA A 115 -1.93 2.77 16.51
C ALA A 115 -2.09 4.23 16.99
N SER A 116 -1.02 4.81 17.53
CA SER A 116 -0.99 6.22 17.95
C SER A 116 -1.18 7.17 16.76
N TYR A 117 -0.59 6.85 15.61
CA TYR A 117 -0.79 7.58 14.36
C TYR A 117 -2.25 7.51 13.89
N MET A 118 -2.86 6.32 13.86
CA MET A 118 -4.25 6.14 13.45
C MET A 118 -5.21 6.88 14.38
N LYS A 119 -4.99 6.82 15.70
CA LYS A 119 -5.76 7.57 16.70
C LYS A 119 -5.70 9.08 16.46
N ARG A 120 -4.51 9.64 16.18
CA ARG A 120 -4.36 11.07 15.82
C ARG A 120 -5.08 11.44 14.52
N LYS A 121 -5.24 10.49 13.61
CA LYS A 121 -5.99 10.66 12.35
C LYS A 121 -7.50 10.46 12.51
N GLY A 122 -7.98 10.18 13.72
CA GLY A 122 -9.40 9.97 14.00
C GLY A 122 -9.88 8.58 13.60
N TYR A 123 -9.00 7.57 13.69
CA TYR A 123 -9.34 6.17 13.48
C TYR A 123 -9.14 5.37 14.77
N GLU A 124 -10.05 4.44 15.02
CA GLU A 124 -10.04 3.53 16.17
C GLU A 124 -10.10 2.08 15.71
N TRP A 125 -9.45 1.18 16.45
CA TRP A 125 -9.41 -0.24 16.12
C TRP A 125 -10.71 -0.92 16.54
N ASP A 126 -11.36 -1.60 15.59
CA ASP A 126 -12.53 -2.44 15.84
C ASP A 126 -12.08 -3.92 15.86
N SER A 127 -12.12 -4.53 17.05
CA SER A 127 -11.75 -5.94 17.24
C SER A 127 -12.68 -6.92 16.53
N LEU A 128 -13.93 -6.55 16.25
CA LEU A 128 -14.88 -7.41 15.55
C LEU A 128 -14.58 -7.45 14.05
N LYS A 129 -14.21 -6.31 13.48
CA LYS A 129 -13.85 -6.19 12.05
C LYS A 129 -12.39 -6.49 11.77
N GLY A 130 -11.54 -6.48 12.80
CA GLY A 130 -10.09 -6.59 12.64
C GLY A 130 -9.51 -5.43 11.82
N ASN A 131 -10.09 -4.24 11.89
CA ASN A 131 -9.65 -3.07 11.12
C ASN A 131 -10.00 -1.75 11.81
N TYR A 132 -9.46 -0.65 11.29
CA TYR A 132 -9.69 0.69 11.77
C TYR A 132 -10.97 1.31 11.19
N ILE A 133 -11.79 1.88 12.08
CA ILE A 133 -13.00 2.65 11.73
C ILE A 133 -12.79 4.14 12.03
N LYS A 134 -13.40 5.01 11.23
CA LYS A 134 -13.27 6.47 11.40
C LYS A 134 -14.20 6.93 12.52
N THR A 135 -13.64 7.53 13.56
CA THR A 135 -14.41 8.16 14.65
C THR A 135 -14.93 9.50 14.14
N SER A 136 -16.21 9.55 13.75
CA SER A 136 -16.91 10.82 13.51
C SER A 136 -16.84 11.64 14.81
N GLY A 137 -16.43 12.90 14.71
CA GLY A 137 -15.98 13.71 15.83
C GLY A 137 -17.04 14.15 16.84
N ASP A 138 -17.74 13.22 17.48
CA ASP A 138 -18.36 13.45 18.78
C ASP A 138 -17.56 12.69 19.83
N LYS A 139 -16.80 13.46 20.63
CA LYS A 139 -16.13 12.96 21.82
C LYS A 139 -17.18 12.35 22.76
N ILE A 140 -17.21 11.02 22.86
CA ILE A 140 -17.72 10.36 24.06
C ILE A 140 -16.67 9.37 24.52
N GLN A 141 -15.90 9.81 25.53
CA GLN A 141 -15.26 8.90 26.46
C GLN A 141 -16.38 8.08 27.10
N GLN A 142 -16.52 6.78 26.82
CA GLN A 142 -17.01 5.81 27.82
C GLN A 142 -16.39 4.43 27.60
N SER A 143 -15.66 4.02 28.63
CA SER A 143 -15.42 2.65 29.03
C SER A 143 -16.71 1.81 29.03
N GLY A 144 -16.64 0.58 28.51
CA GLY A 144 -17.43 -0.56 28.93
C GLY A 144 -18.96 -0.44 28.82
N GLY A 145 -19.53 -1.05 27.78
CA GLY A 145 -20.96 -1.33 27.73
C GLY A 145 -21.39 -1.88 26.38
N HIS A 146 -21.70 -3.18 26.34
CA HIS A 146 -22.48 -3.78 25.25
C HIS A 146 -23.79 -2.99 25.09
N ALA A 147 -23.97 -2.34 23.95
CA ALA A 147 -25.26 -1.80 23.53
C ALA A 147 -25.53 -2.26 22.09
N HIS A 148 -26.42 -3.23 21.97
CA HIS A 148 -27.14 -3.54 20.74
C HIS A 148 -27.93 -2.28 20.34
N LEU A 149 -27.60 -1.70 19.19
CA LEU A 149 -28.39 -0.63 18.59
C LEU A 149 -29.06 -1.18 17.33
N ASP A 150 -30.38 -1.13 17.34
CA ASP A 150 -31.29 -1.53 16.28
C ASP A 150 -30.96 -0.83 14.94
N GLU A 151 -30.55 -1.61 13.95
CA GLU A 151 -30.34 -1.16 12.57
C GLU A 151 -31.66 -0.73 11.86
N ASN A 152 -32.81 -1.04 12.47
CA ASN A 152 -34.14 -0.84 11.90
C ASN A 152 -34.61 0.63 11.91
N ALA A 153 -34.07 1.46 12.81
CA ALA A 153 -34.49 2.87 12.89
C ALA A 153 -33.88 3.74 11.78
N SER A 154 -32.65 3.45 11.37
CA SER A 154 -31.91 4.28 10.40
C SER A 154 -32.43 4.12 8.96
N MET A 155 -32.89 2.92 8.60
CA MET A 155 -33.50 2.67 7.28
C MET A 155 -34.89 3.29 7.14
N ALA A 156 -35.70 3.33 8.21
CA ALA A 156 -37.04 3.89 8.18
C ALA A 156 -37.03 5.40 7.89
N VAL A 157 -36.09 6.14 8.49
CA VAL A 157 -35.95 7.60 8.29
C VAL A 157 -35.44 7.92 6.88
N MET A 158 -34.59 7.06 6.30
CA MET A 158 -34.21 7.21 4.88
C MET A 158 -35.37 6.89 3.94
N LEU A 159 -36.19 5.87 4.23
CA LEU A 159 -37.34 5.50 3.40
C LEU A 159 -38.43 6.56 3.37
N GLU A 160 -38.74 7.22 4.48
CA GLU A 160 -39.74 8.31 4.53
C GLU A 160 -39.40 9.47 3.58
N ASN A 161 -38.10 9.78 3.42
CA ASN A 161 -37.64 10.83 2.52
C ASN A 161 -37.65 10.43 1.03
N ILE A 162 -37.64 9.12 0.73
CA ILE A 162 -37.55 8.59 -0.65
C ILE A 162 -38.95 8.34 -1.26
N LEU A 163 -39.95 8.02 -0.43
CA LEU A 163 -41.33 7.79 -0.89
C LEU A 163 -41.95 8.90 -1.76
N PRO A 164 -41.79 10.21 -1.48
CA PRO A 164 -42.33 11.25 -2.35
C PRO A 164 -41.64 11.30 -3.74
N LEU A 165 -40.40 10.82 -3.87
CA LEU A 165 -39.69 10.77 -5.16
C LEU A 165 -40.24 9.67 -6.08
N LEU A 166 -40.66 8.53 -5.52
CA LEU A 166 -41.22 7.41 -6.28
C LEU A 166 -42.60 7.74 -6.87
N LYS A 167 -43.38 8.58 -6.19
CA LYS A 167 -44.71 9.01 -6.65
C LYS A 167 -44.66 9.84 -7.94
N ASN A 168 -43.52 10.48 -8.22
CA ASN A 168 -43.30 11.26 -9.43
C ASN A 168 -42.89 10.43 -10.65
N LEU A 169 -42.53 9.14 -10.47
CA LEU A 169 -42.12 8.25 -11.57
C LEU A 169 -43.27 7.43 -12.17
N GLN A 170 -44.39 7.29 -11.46
CA GLN A 170 -45.58 6.58 -11.97
C GLN A 170 -46.41 7.38 -12.98
N ASN A 171 -46.08 8.65 -13.25
CA ASN A 171 -46.82 9.50 -14.19
C ASN A 171 -46.16 9.61 -15.58
N THR A 172 -45.13 8.83 -15.88
CA THR A 172 -44.43 8.83 -17.17
C THR A 172 -44.69 7.56 -17.96
N ASP A 173 -45.95 7.31 -18.31
CA ASP A 173 -46.33 6.39 -19.41
C ASP A 173 -46.31 7.13 -20.76
N GLN A 174 -45.21 7.82 -21.05
CA GLN A 174 -44.91 8.28 -22.41
C GLN A 174 -43.51 7.81 -22.76
N GLN A 175 -43.44 6.65 -23.40
CA GLN A 175 -42.27 6.23 -24.17
C GLN A 175 -41.95 7.33 -25.20
N PRO A 176 -40.75 7.95 -25.19
CA PRO A 176 -40.27 8.58 -26.40
C PRO A 176 -39.70 7.49 -27.30
N SER A 177 -40.36 7.32 -28.45
CA SER A 177 -39.89 6.59 -29.61
C SER A 177 -38.44 6.94 -29.95
N ILE A 178 -37.63 5.90 -30.13
CA ILE A 178 -36.26 5.98 -30.64
C ILE A 178 -36.30 6.67 -32.00
N SER A 179 -35.83 7.92 -32.05
CA SER A 179 -35.42 8.57 -33.29
C SER A 179 -33.91 8.71 -33.23
N GLU A 180 -33.23 8.12 -34.21
CA GLU A 180 -31.78 8.12 -34.36
C GLU A 180 -31.27 9.53 -34.63
N GLU A 181 -30.89 10.26 -33.58
CA GLU A 181 -30.07 11.46 -33.74
C GLU A 181 -28.66 11.18 -33.22
N LYS A 182 -27.71 11.06 -34.16
CA LYS A 182 -26.28 10.93 -33.92
C LYS A 182 -25.74 12.21 -33.27
N GLN A 183 -25.92 12.35 -31.96
CA GLN A 183 -25.22 13.36 -31.19
C GLN A 183 -23.91 12.77 -30.66
N SER A 184 -22.83 13.08 -31.38
CA SER A 184 -21.45 12.80 -31.00
C SER A 184 -21.15 13.40 -29.62
N LEU A 185 -20.93 12.54 -28.62
CA LEU A 185 -20.47 12.94 -27.29
C LEU A 185 -19.14 13.74 -27.41
N PRO A 186 -18.99 14.89 -26.74
CA PRO A 186 -17.76 15.67 -26.82
C PRO A 186 -16.58 14.90 -26.18
N ARG A 187 -15.54 14.66 -26.97
CA ARG A 187 -14.29 14.04 -26.53
C ARG A 187 -13.56 15.00 -25.59
N TYR A 188 -13.42 14.62 -24.32
CA TYR A 188 -12.62 15.38 -23.36
C TYR A 188 -11.16 15.48 -23.83
N GLN A 189 -10.59 16.70 -23.82
CA GLN A 189 -9.18 16.90 -24.09
C GLN A 189 -8.40 16.77 -22.77
N VAL A 190 -7.61 15.70 -22.63
CA VAL A 190 -6.62 15.59 -21.56
C VAL A 190 -5.44 16.47 -21.92
N LYS A 191 -5.24 17.56 -21.19
CA LYS A 191 -3.98 18.31 -21.24
C LYS A 191 -2.92 17.50 -20.49
N VAL A 192 -2.09 16.79 -21.25
CA VAL A 192 -0.86 16.17 -20.75
C VAL A 192 0.13 17.30 -20.47
N ASN A 193 0.21 17.74 -19.21
CA ASN A 193 1.29 18.61 -18.76
C ASN A 193 2.53 17.73 -18.51
N GLY A 194 3.22 17.37 -19.60
CA GLY A 194 4.56 16.79 -19.54
C GLY A 194 5.58 17.91 -19.41
N SER A 195 6.13 18.10 -18.22
CA SER A 195 7.37 18.88 -18.06
C SER A 195 8.55 18.02 -18.53
N PRO A 196 9.33 18.43 -19.54
CA PRO A 196 10.56 17.73 -19.89
C PRO A 196 11.65 18.10 -18.86
N CYS A 197 12.17 17.09 -18.16
CA CYS A 197 13.46 17.19 -17.48
C CYS A 197 14.55 17.26 -18.55
N VAL A 198 15.30 18.36 -18.57
CA VAL A 198 16.47 18.59 -19.43
C VAL A 198 17.72 18.12 -18.67
N PRO A 199 18.72 17.54 -19.36
CA PRO A 199 19.87 16.83 -18.78
C PRO A 199 20.77 17.64 -17.84
#